data_AF-X1J9J1-F1
#
_entry.id   AF-X1J9J1-F1
#
_cell.length_a   1.000
_cell.length_b   1.000
_cell.length_c   1.000
_cell.angle_alpha   90.00
_cell.angle_beta   90.00
_cell.angle_gamma   90.00
#
_symmetry.space_group_name_H-M   'P 1'
#
loop_
_entity.id
_entity.type
_entity.pdbx_description
1 polymer ?
#
loop_
_entity_poly.entity_id
_entity_poly.type
_entity_poly.pdbx_seq_one_letter_code
_entity_poly.pdbx_strand_id
1 'polypeptide(L)'
;IFLYDALRFMKQAEIACAMSIEALMGNMKPYTPKLHELRGFPGAVRCAKSLSKLFKGGDLYEGKLKVKVQDAYSMRSAPQVLGAAHDTFAWASSQVEIELNGVGDNPVFLTEEKLVLTGANFQGTPVCLPMDLAGAAMTMVCVMSERRMNRLNHPALSVGLPPFLTKGAGLMSGLMLSQYTADMQIVEMRILSMPASIQSIPAAADQEDFVSMGMNT
;
A
#
# COMPACT_ATOMS: atom_id res chain seq x y z
N ILE A 1 2.87 15.09 -4.74
CA ILE A 1 2.24 14.41 -5.90
C ILE A 1 2.11 12.90 -5.65
N PHE A 2 3.21 12.18 -5.39
CA PHE A 2 3.19 10.73 -5.11
C PHE A 2 2.10 10.29 -4.11
N LEU A 3 2.03 10.88 -2.92
CA LEU A 3 1.03 10.49 -1.90
C LEU A 3 -0.42 10.68 -2.37
N TYR A 4 -0.68 11.72 -3.16
CA TYR A 4 -2.01 11.95 -3.75
C TYR A 4 -2.39 10.82 -4.70
N ASP A 5 -1.46 10.41 -5.57
CA ASP A 5 -1.68 9.29 -6.49
C ASP A 5 -1.75 7.95 -5.77
N ALA A 6 -0.94 7.74 -4.73
CA ALA A 6 -0.97 6.56 -3.89
C ALA A 6 -2.34 6.36 -3.22
N LEU A 7 -2.93 7.43 -2.67
CA LEU A 7 -4.27 7.39 -2.08
C LEU A 7 -5.37 7.07 -3.11
N ARG A 8 -5.20 7.53 -4.36
CA ARG A 8 -6.09 7.16 -5.47
C ARG A 8 -5.92 5.70 -5.88
N PHE A 9 -4.68 5.23 -5.98
CA PHE A 9 -4.37 3.83 -6.25
C PHE A 9 -4.97 2.91 -5.19
N MET A 10 -4.87 3.26 -3.91
CA MET A 10 -5.42 2.45 -2.82
C MET A 10 -6.94 2.24 -2.92
N LYS A 11 -7.69 3.22 -3.45
CA LYS A 11 -9.12 3.03 -3.75
C LYS A 11 -9.33 1.93 -4.80
N GLN A 12 -8.52 1.94 -5.86
CA GLN A 12 -8.58 0.92 -6.91
C GLN A 12 -8.12 -0.45 -6.39
N ALA A 13 -7.09 -0.48 -5.54
CA ALA A 13 -6.60 -1.70 -4.92
C ALA A 13 -7.69 -2.38 -4.05
N GLU A 14 -8.48 -1.60 -3.31
CA GLU A 14 -9.63 -2.12 -2.53
C GLU A 14 -10.74 -2.66 -3.44
N ILE A 15 -11.06 -1.98 -4.54
CA ILE A 15 -12.05 -2.44 -5.53
C ILE A 15 -11.59 -3.76 -6.17
N ALA A 16 -10.36 -3.82 -6.68
CA ALA A 16 -9.79 -5.03 -7.25
C ALA A 16 -9.70 -6.16 -6.21
N CYS A 17 -9.39 -5.83 -4.95
CA CYS A 17 -9.42 -6.80 -3.85
C CYS A 17 -10.81 -7.38 -3.65
N ALA A 18 -11.85 -6.53 -3.60
CA ALA A 18 -13.22 -6.99 -3.42
C ALA A 18 -13.65 -7.90 -4.58
N MET A 19 -13.47 -7.45 -5.83
CA MET A 19 -13.81 -8.23 -7.02
C MET A 19 -13.11 -9.59 -7.06
N SER A 20 -11.82 -9.64 -6.73
CA SER A 20 -11.06 -10.90 -6.71
C SER A 20 -11.48 -11.83 -5.57
N ILE A 21 -11.85 -11.29 -4.40
CA ILE A 21 -12.39 -12.08 -3.29
C ILE A 21 -13.74 -12.70 -3.68
N GLU A 22 -14.62 -11.95 -4.34
CA GLU A 22 -15.90 -12.47 -4.80
C GLU A 22 -15.73 -13.55 -5.86
N ALA A 23 -14.89 -13.31 -6.87
CA ALA A 23 -14.59 -14.29 -7.91
C ALA A 23 -13.98 -15.60 -7.36
N LEU A 24 -13.28 -15.53 -6.22
CA LEU A 24 -12.67 -16.67 -5.54
C LEU A 24 -13.55 -17.29 -4.45
N MET A 25 -14.85 -16.94 -4.40
CA MET A 25 -15.81 -17.45 -3.41
C MET A 25 -15.34 -17.27 -1.96
N GLY A 26 -14.77 -16.10 -1.65
CA GLY A 26 -14.20 -15.82 -0.34
C GLY A 26 -15.23 -15.82 0.79
N ASN A 27 -14.80 -16.26 1.97
CA ASN A 27 -15.55 -16.17 3.21
C ASN A 27 -15.66 -14.70 3.63
N MET A 28 -16.88 -14.20 3.86
CA MET A 28 -17.10 -12.79 4.18
C MET A 28 -16.86 -12.42 5.65
N LYS A 29 -16.84 -13.40 6.56
CA LYS A 29 -16.65 -13.16 8.00
C LYS A 29 -15.38 -12.36 8.35
N PRO A 30 -14.20 -12.62 7.75
CA PRO A 30 -12.96 -11.90 8.03
C PRO A 30 -12.97 -10.41 7.67
N TYR A 31 -13.93 -9.94 6.88
CA TYR A 31 -14.07 -8.52 6.51
C TYR A 31 -15.09 -7.77 7.37
N THR A 32 -15.65 -8.44 8.39
CA THR A 32 -16.62 -7.83 9.31
C THR A 32 -15.97 -6.68 10.08
N PRO A 33 -16.46 -5.44 9.99
CA PRO A 33 -15.84 -4.28 10.66
C PRO A 33 -15.59 -4.50 12.16
N LYS A 34 -16.53 -5.15 12.85
CA LYS A 34 -16.42 -5.44 14.28
C LYS A 34 -15.17 -6.24 14.65
N LEU A 35 -14.71 -7.15 13.79
CA LEU A 35 -13.49 -7.92 14.01
C LEU A 35 -12.25 -7.01 14.10
N HIS A 36 -12.20 -5.99 13.25
CA HIS A 36 -11.09 -5.06 13.19
C HIS A 36 -11.18 -4.00 14.28
N GLU A 37 -12.40 -3.57 14.63
CA GLU A 37 -12.64 -2.66 15.75
C GLU A 37 -12.16 -3.28 17.07
N LEU A 38 -12.37 -4.58 17.27
CA LEU A 38 -11.85 -5.30 18.45
C LEU A 38 -10.31 -5.33 18.51
N ARG A 39 -9.63 -5.27 17.37
CA ARG A 39 -8.16 -5.24 17.32
C ARG A 39 -7.58 -3.82 17.44
N GLY A 40 -8.32 -2.81 16.99
CA GLY A 40 -8.02 -1.39 17.26
C GLY A 40 -7.14 -0.65 16.23
N PHE A 41 -6.73 -1.27 15.13
CA PHE A 41 -5.93 -0.59 14.09
C PHE A 41 -6.82 0.25 13.16
N PRO A 42 -6.67 1.60 13.12
CA PRO A 42 -7.57 2.48 12.38
C PRO A 42 -7.66 2.18 10.89
N GLY A 43 -6.53 1.97 10.21
CA GLY A 43 -6.50 1.63 8.80
C GLY A 43 -7.19 0.31 8.49
N ALA A 44 -7.05 -0.69 9.37
CA ALA A 44 -7.75 -1.96 9.21
C ALA A 44 -9.26 -1.83 9.36
N VAL A 45 -9.72 -1.02 10.32
CA VAL A 45 -11.15 -0.69 10.49
C VAL A 45 -11.68 0.04 9.26
N ARG A 46 -10.95 1.04 8.77
CA ARG A 46 -11.28 1.79 7.54
C ARG A 46 -11.41 0.85 6.34
N CYS A 47 -10.41 0.00 6.12
CA CYS A 47 -10.40 -0.93 4.99
C CYS A 47 -11.55 -1.95 5.08
N ALA A 48 -11.81 -2.51 6.26
CA ALA A 48 -12.94 -3.43 6.46
C ALA A 48 -14.30 -2.79 6.16
N LYS A 49 -14.50 -1.53 6.58
CA LYS A 49 -15.72 -0.77 6.25
C LYS A 49 -15.84 -0.52 4.74
N SER A 50 -14.73 -0.18 4.08
CA SER A 50 -14.66 0.00 2.63
C SER A 50 -15.02 -1.28 1.87
N LEU A 51 -14.34 -2.39 2.18
CA LEU A 51 -14.60 -3.70 1.57
C LEU A 51 -16.03 -4.19 1.84
N SER A 52 -16.53 -4.05 3.08
CA SER A 52 -17.92 -4.41 3.40
C SER A 52 -18.94 -3.60 2.61
N LYS A 53 -18.64 -2.34 2.24
CA LYS A 53 -19.50 -1.55 1.36
C LYS A 53 -19.50 -2.08 -0.07
N LEU A 54 -18.34 -2.52 -0.55
CA LEU A 54 -18.17 -3.08 -1.91
C LEU A 54 -18.86 -4.45 -2.06
N PHE A 55 -18.85 -5.29 -1.02
CA PHE A 55 -19.50 -6.60 -1.05
C PHE A 55 -21.03 -6.55 -0.91
N LYS A 56 -21.59 -5.42 -0.45
CA LYS A 56 -23.01 -5.33 -0.12
C LYS A 56 -23.87 -5.57 -1.37
N GLY A 57 -24.81 -6.51 -1.27
CA GLY A 57 -25.69 -6.91 -2.37
C GLY A 57 -25.17 -8.10 -3.19
N GLY A 58 -23.94 -8.56 -2.95
CA GLY A 58 -23.40 -9.77 -3.57
C GLY A 58 -23.91 -11.05 -2.89
N ASP A 59 -24.08 -12.12 -3.66
CA ASP A 59 -24.64 -13.40 -3.18
C ASP A 59 -23.81 -14.05 -2.06
N LEU A 60 -22.48 -13.83 -2.06
CA LEU A 60 -21.57 -14.29 -1.00
C LEU A 60 -21.79 -13.51 0.31
N TYR A 61 -21.98 -12.20 0.20
CA TYR A 61 -22.23 -11.32 1.35
C TYR A 61 -23.61 -11.57 1.97
N GLU A 62 -24.61 -11.87 1.13
CA GLU A 62 -25.96 -12.24 1.56
C GLU A 62 -26.08 -13.69 2.04
N GLY A 63 -24.98 -14.47 1.97
CA GLY A 63 -24.94 -15.84 2.47
C GLY A 63 -25.70 -16.85 1.62
N LYS A 64 -26.01 -16.54 0.36
CA LYS A 64 -26.72 -17.44 -0.57
C LYS A 64 -25.83 -18.55 -1.10
N LEU A 65 -24.51 -18.36 -1.09
CA LEU A 65 -23.53 -19.31 -1.62
C LEU A 65 -22.70 -19.94 -0.50
N LYS A 66 -22.36 -21.23 -0.67
CA LYS A 66 -21.45 -21.95 0.25
C LYS A 66 -20.01 -21.53 -0.02
N VAL A 67 -19.26 -21.30 1.05
CA VAL A 67 -17.85 -20.86 1.01
C VAL A 67 -16.98 -21.73 1.90
N LYS A 68 -15.65 -21.68 1.69
CA LYS A 68 -14.68 -22.34 2.57
C LYS A 68 -14.68 -21.67 3.95
N VAL A 69 -14.26 -22.42 4.97
CA VAL A 69 -14.13 -21.86 6.33
C VAL A 69 -12.97 -20.87 6.40
N GLN A 70 -11.86 -21.17 5.74
CA GLN A 70 -10.67 -20.32 5.75
C GLN A 70 -10.15 -20.10 4.33
N ASP A 71 -9.97 -18.82 3.99
CA ASP A 71 -9.26 -18.41 2.79
C ASP A 71 -7.77 -18.20 3.09
N ALA A 72 -6.98 -18.18 2.03
CA ALA A 72 -5.58 -17.82 2.12
C ALA A 72 -5.38 -16.35 2.53
N TYR A 73 -4.19 -16.04 3.04
CA TYR A 73 -3.92 -14.73 3.65
C TYR A 73 -4.04 -13.57 2.65
N SER A 74 -3.64 -13.76 1.39
CA SER A 74 -3.78 -12.72 0.35
C SER A 74 -5.22 -12.25 0.11
N MET A 75 -6.21 -13.00 0.61
CA MET A 75 -7.61 -12.61 0.71
C MET A 75 -7.95 -12.22 2.16
N ARG A 76 -7.83 -13.17 3.09
CA ARG A 76 -8.35 -13.06 4.46
C ARG A 76 -7.73 -11.93 5.28
N SER A 77 -6.47 -11.58 5.02
CA SER A 77 -5.77 -10.50 5.74
C SER A 77 -5.81 -9.16 5.00
N ALA A 78 -6.64 -9.01 3.96
CA ALA A 78 -6.69 -7.80 3.16
C ALA A 78 -6.98 -6.53 3.99
N PRO A 79 -7.93 -6.50 4.95
CA PRO A 79 -8.14 -5.31 5.75
C PRO A 79 -6.91 -4.90 6.55
N GLN A 80 -6.16 -5.86 7.11
CA GLN A 80 -4.96 -5.59 7.89
C GLN A 80 -3.84 -5.03 7.01
N VAL A 81 -3.61 -5.63 5.84
CA VAL A 81 -2.50 -5.24 4.95
C VAL A 81 -2.79 -3.94 4.21
N LEU A 82 -3.95 -3.81 3.58
CA LEU A 82 -4.35 -2.56 2.91
C LEU A 82 -4.55 -1.44 3.94
N GLY A 83 -5.07 -1.77 5.11
CA GLY A 83 -5.23 -0.85 6.22
C GLY A 83 -3.90 -0.27 6.72
N ALA A 84 -2.89 -1.12 6.92
CA ALA A 84 -1.56 -0.67 7.29
C ALA A 84 -0.96 0.30 6.26
N ALA A 85 -1.19 0.06 4.96
CA ALA A 85 -0.76 1.00 3.93
C ALA A 85 -1.48 2.36 4.03
N HIS A 86 -2.79 2.39 4.32
CA HIS A 86 -3.50 3.66 4.60
C HIS A 86 -2.92 4.40 5.80
N ASP A 87 -2.60 3.68 6.88
CA ASP A 87 -1.99 4.28 8.07
C ASP A 87 -0.60 4.87 7.74
N THR A 88 0.20 4.17 6.95
CA THR A 88 1.50 4.68 6.45
C THR A 88 1.34 5.94 5.59
N PHE A 89 0.41 5.94 4.62
CA PHE A 89 0.20 7.12 3.77
C PHE A 89 -0.36 8.31 4.56
N ALA A 90 -1.17 8.07 5.59
CA ALA A 90 -1.65 9.13 6.48
C ALA A 90 -0.49 9.76 7.27
N TRP A 91 0.40 8.94 7.82
CA TRP A 91 1.61 9.43 8.49
C TRP A 91 2.50 10.24 7.53
N ALA A 92 2.82 9.71 6.35
CA ALA A 92 3.61 10.43 5.35
C ALA A 92 2.96 11.75 4.92
N SER A 93 1.65 11.77 4.73
CA SER A 93 0.91 12.99 4.36
C SER A 93 1.05 14.04 5.46
N SER A 94 0.90 13.66 6.73
CA SER A 94 1.06 14.59 7.86
C SER A 94 2.45 15.22 7.92
N GLN A 95 3.51 14.46 7.64
CA GLN A 95 4.88 14.99 7.69
C GLN A 95 5.13 15.95 6.51
N VAL A 96 4.65 15.59 5.32
CA VAL A 96 4.72 16.47 4.14
C VAL A 96 3.92 17.77 4.36
N GLU A 97 2.73 17.69 4.96
CA GLU A 97 1.92 18.88 5.26
C GLU A 97 2.60 19.80 6.27
N ILE A 98 3.28 19.25 7.28
CA ILE A 98 4.08 20.04 8.22
C ILE A 98 5.21 20.76 7.47
N GLU A 99 5.98 20.05 6.66
CA GLU A 99 7.10 20.61 5.89
C GLU A 99 6.64 21.75 4.96
N LEU A 100 5.54 21.53 4.23
CA LEU A 100 4.99 22.52 3.29
C LEU A 100 4.55 23.84 3.95
N ASN A 101 4.27 23.82 5.26
CA ASN A 101 3.84 24.99 6.03
C ASN A 101 4.92 25.49 7.01
N GLY A 102 6.06 24.82 7.09
CA GLY A 102 7.15 25.12 8.02
C GLY A 102 8.17 26.12 7.46
N VAL A 103 9.05 26.62 8.33
CA VAL A 103 10.22 27.43 7.96
C VAL A 103 11.44 26.51 7.92
N GLY A 104 11.78 26.03 6.72
CA GLY A 104 12.95 25.18 6.46
C GLY A 104 14.28 25.94 6.27
N ASP A 105 14.28 27.27 6.43
CA ASP A 105 15.44 28.12 6.18
C ASP A 105 16.47 28.11 7.32
N ASN A 106 17.69 28.58 7.01
CA ASN A 106 18.71 28.92 7.99
C ASN A 106 19.58 30.11 7.48
N PRO A 107 19.77 31.19 8.26
CA PRO A 107 19.17 31.44 9.58
C PRO A 107 17.69 31.87 9.50
N VAL A 108 16.98 31.75 10.61
CA VAL A 108 15.61 32.25 10.78
C VAL A 108 15.64 33.63 11.41
N PHE A 109 14.92 34.58 10.80
CA PHE A 109 14.81 35.97 11.28
C PHE A 109 13.45 36.21 11.94
N LEU A 110 13.45 36.45 13.25
CA LEU A 110 12.27 36.81 14.04
C LEU A 110 12.31 38.32 14.30
N THR A 111 11.73 39.08 13.38
CA THR A 111 11.87 40.55 13.32
C THR A 111 11.22 41.27 14.51
N GLU A 112 10.06 40.81 14.97
CA GLU A 112 9.36 41.36 16.14
C GLU A 112 10.17 41.18 17.42
N GLU A 113 10.85 40.03 17.55
CA GLU A 113 11.72 39.69 18.68
C GLU A 113 13.13 40.27 18.54
N LYS A 114 13.46 40.87 17.38
CA LYS A 114 14.82 41.30 17.01
C LYS A 114 15.85 40.17 17.19
N LEU A 115 15.45 38.94 16.86
CA LEU A 115 16.21 37.72 17.11
C LEU A 115 16.56 37.03 15.79
N VAL A 116 17.80 36.55 15.70
CA VAL A 116 18.28 35.72 14.58
C VAL A 116 18.69 34.36 15.15
N LEU A 117 18.08 33.29 14.64
CA LEU A 117 18.33 31.93 15.07
C LEU A 117 19.04 31.15 13.97
N THR A 118 20.17 30.53 14.30
CA THR A 118 20.80 29.53 13.43
C THR A 118 20.35 28.13 13.86
N GLY A 119 20.21 27.23 12.89
CA GLY A 119 19.76 25.87 13.13
C GLY A 119 19.82 25.02 11.88
N ALA A 120 19.15 23.88 11.93
CA ALA A 120 19.11 22.89 10.85
C ALA A 120 17.67 22.59 10.43
N ASN A 121 16.81 23.61 10.34
CA ASN A 121 15.42 23.40 9.90
C ASN A 121 15.33 22.87 8.45
N PHE A 122 16.38 23.00 7.66
CA PHE A 122 16.50 22.40 6.31
C PHE A 122 16.63 20.86 6.33
N GLN A 123 16.75 20.24 7.50
CA GLN A 123 16.95 18.80 7.63
C GLN A 123 15.64 18.05 7.32
N GLY A 124 15.60 17.36 6.17
CA GLY A 124 14.38 16.73 5.64
C GLY A 124 14.08 15.30 6.09
N THR A 125 14.73 14.78 7.15
CA THR A 125 14.48 13.41 7.66
C THR A 125 13.04 13.17 8.14
N PRO A 126 12.34 14.14 8.75
CA PRO A 126 10.93 13.96 9.10
C PRO A 126 10.05 13.59 7.90
N VAL A 127 10.42 14.03 6.69
CA VAL A 127 9.72 13.69 5.44
C VAL A 127 10.26 12.42 4.78
N CYS A 128 11.58 12.20 4.77
CA CYS A 128 12.14 11.05 4.04
C CYS A 128 11.79 9.69 4.67
N LEU A 129 11.82 9.57 6.00
CA LEU A 129 11.51 8.29 6.66
C LEU A 129 10.09 7.76 6.34
N PRO A 130 9.01 8.56 6.48
CA PRO A 130 7.69 8.07 6.14
C PRO A 130 7.49 7.87 4.63
N MET A 131 8.21 8.60 3.78
CA MET A 131 8.13 8.44 2.33
C MET A 131 8.84 7.17 1.86
N ASP A 132 10.01 6.81 2.41
CA ASP A 132 10.69 5.53 2.17
C ASP A 132 9.74 4.37 2.55
N LEU A 133 9.08 4.49 3.71
CA LEU A 133 8.11 3.49 4.17
C LEU A 133 6.85 3.45 3.29
N ALA A 134 6.41 4.59 2.75
CA ALA A 134 5.28 4.66 1.83
C ALA A 134 5.55 3.89 0.54
N GLY A 135 6.77 3.96 -0.01
CA GLY A 135 7.21 3.14 -1.13
C GLY A 135 7.13 1.63 -0.81
N ALA A 136 7.70 1.22 0.32
CA ALA A 136 7.66 -0.18 0.77
C ALA A 136 6.21 -0.67 1.02
N ALA A 137 5.36 0.15 1.60
CA ALA A 137 3.95 -0.16 1.83
C ALA A 137 3.19 -0.36 0.51
N MET A 138 3.43 0.49 -0.50
CA MET A 138 2.86 0.33 -1.83
C MET A 138 3.28 -1.01 -2.47
N THR A 139 4.58 -1.34 -2.41
CA THR A 139 5.13 -2.59 -2.92
C THR A 139 4.49 -3.81 -2.25
N MET A 140 4.30 -3.77 -0.93
CA MET A 140 3.60 -4.82 -0.18
C MET A 140 2.16 -5.02 -0.68
N VAL A 141 1.42 -3.93 -0.96
CA VAL A 141 0.07 -4.00 -1.52
C VAL A 141 0.06 -4.66 -2.89
N CYS A 142 1.00 -4.29 -3.76
CA CYS A 142 1.15 -4.90 -5.09
C CYS A 142 1.49 -6.40 -5.02
N VAL A 143 2.39 -6.81 -4.12
CA VAL A 143 2.67 -8.23 -3.85
C VAL A 143 1.41 -8.98 -3.45
N MET A 144 0.61 -8.42 -2.54
CA MET A 144 -0.64 -9.07 -2.12
C MET A 144 -1.67 -9.15 -3.26
N SER A 145 -1.72 -8.13 -4.12
CA SER A 145 -2.58 -8.10 -5.31
C SER A 145 -2.24 -9.22 -6.29
N GLU A 146 -0.95 -9.38 -6.62
CA GLU A 146 -0.50 -10.46 -7.50
C GLU A 146 -0.78 -11.83 -6.88
N ARG A 147 -0.63 -12.02 -5.56
CA ARG A 147 -1.00 -13.30 -4.92
C ARG A 147 -2.49 -13.64 -5.11
N ARG A 148 -3.38 -12.65 -5.28
CA ARG A 148 -4.79 -12.89 -5.68
C ARG A 148 -4.93 -13.15 -7.18
N MET A 149 -4.18 -12.46 -8.03
CA MET A 149 -4.10 -12.75 -9.47
C MET A 149 -3.69 -14.22 -9.72
N ASN A 150 -2.64 -14.70 -9.05
CA ASN A 150 -2.22 -16.10 -9.14
C ASN A 150 -3.35 -17.08 -8.78
N ARG A 151 -4.15 -16.76 -7.75
CA ARG A 151 -5.28 -17.61 -7.35
C ARG A 151 -6.35 -17.68 -8.42
N LEU A 152 -6.65 -16.58 -9.09
CA LEU A 152 -7.60 -16.56 -10.21
C LEU A 152 -7.09 -17.40 -11.39
N ASN A 153 -5.79 -17.32 -11.68
CA ASN A 153 -5.17 -18.00 -12.82
C ASN A 153 -4.90 -19.49 -12.58
N HIS A 154 -4.84 -19.96 -11.32
CA HIS A 154 -4.39 -21.29 -11.00
C HIS A 154 -5.57 -22.24 -10.70
N PRO A 155 -5.83 -23.30 -11.51
CA PRO A 155 -6.99 -24.19 -11.35
C PRO A 155 -7.17 -24.79 -9.96
N ALA A 156 -6.06 -25.20 -9.32
CA ALA A 156 -6.09 -25.74 -7.96
C ALA A 156 -6.50 -24.73 -6.88
N LEU A 157 -6.46 -23.43 -7.18
CA LEU A 157 -6.69 -22.34 -6.23
C LEU A 157 -7.96 -21.54 -6.54
N SER A 158 -8.40 -21.54 -7.80
CA SER A 158 -9.39 -20.61 -8.36
C SER A 158 -10.85 -20.95 -8.10
N VAL A 159 -11.11 -22.06 -7.39
CA VAL A 159 -12.47 -22.52 -7.04
C VAL A 159 -13.34 -22.80 -8.29
N GLY A 160 -12.72 -23.42 -9.30
CA GLY A 160 -13.43 -23.91 -10.50
C GLY A 160 -13.31 -23.00 -11.72
N LEU A 161 -12.55 -21.90 -11.66
CA LEU A 161 -12.22 -21.12 -12.84
C LEU A 161 -11.24 -21.87 -13.75
N PRO A 162 -11.33 -21.70 -15.09
CA PRO A 162 -10.41 -22.34 -16.02
C PRO A 162 -8.96 -21.87 -15.81
N PRO A 163 -7.96 -22.70 -16.19
CA PRO A 163 -6.56 -22.32 -16.13
C PRO A 163 -6.30 -21.01 -16.85
N PHE A 164 -5.61 -20.08 -16.18
CA PHE A 164 -5.26 -18.76 -16.69
C PHE A 164 -6.47 -17.96 -17.23
N LEU A 165 -7.68 -18.26 -16.74
CA LEU A 165 -8.94 -17.67 -17.20
C LEU A 165 -9.16 -17.80 -18.72
N THR A 166 -8.61 -18.85 -19.33
CA THR A 166 -8.73 -19.10 -20.78
C THR A 166 -10.10 -19.65 -21.16
N LYS A 167 -10.57 -19.33 -22.38
CA LYS A 167 -11.75 -19.96 -23.00
C LYS A 167 -11.43 -21.32 -23.66
N GLY A 168 -10.16 -21.59 -23.94
CA GLY A 168 -9.72 -22.81 -24.65
C GLY A 168 -8.28 -23.17 -24.34
N ALA A 169 -8.08 -24.03 -23.33
CA ALA A 169 -6.75 -24.48 -22.92
C ALA A 169 -6.04 -25.25 -24.05
N GLY A 170 -4.71 -25.12 -24.12
CA GLY A 170 -3.87 -25.73 -25.16
C GLY A 170 -3.62 -24.82 -26.36
N LEU A 171 -4.68 -24.20 -26.92
CA LEU A 171 -4.56 -23.26 -28.05
C LEU A 171 -4.47 -21.79 -27.60
N MET A 172 -5.06 -21.44 -26.45
CA MET A 172 -5.10 -20.08 -25.93
C MET A 172 -4.45 -20.01 -24.54
N SER A 173 -3.42 -19.17 -24.40
CA SER A 173 -2.68 -19.00 -23.14
C SER A 173 -3.45 -18.20 -22.07
N GLY A 174 -4.58 -17.59 -22.41
CA GLY A 174 -5.34 -16.73 -21.49
C GLY A 174 -4.46 -15.64 -20.87
N LEU A 175 -4.53 -15.48 -19.55
CA LEU A 175 -3.76 -14.51 -18.77
C LEU A 175 -2.43 -15.05 -18.24
N MET A 176 -1.91 -16.14 -18.80
CA MET A 176 -0.64 -16.74 -18.34
C MET A 176 0.49 -15.72 -18.32
N LEU A 177 0.65 -14.95 -19.41
CA LEU A 177 1.74 -13.98 -19.54
C LEU A 177 1.55 -12.73 -18.67
N SER A 178 0.33 -12.44 -18.23
CA SER A 178 0.06 -11.29 -17.35
C SER A 178 0.79 -11.41 -16.01
N GLN A 179 0.99 -12.64 -15.51
CA GLN A 179 1.73 -12.85 -14.28
C GLN A 179 3.21 -12.52 -14.43
N TYR A 180 3.82 -12.75 -15.61
CA TYR A 180 5.21 -12.39 -15.86
C TYR A 180 5.42 -10.87 -15.80
N THR A 181 4.48 -10.11 -16.36
CA THR A 181 4.51 -8.64 -16.26
C THR A 181 4.36 -8.18 -14.81
N ALA A 182 3.41 -8.75 -14.07
CA ALA A 182 3.22 -8.42 -12.66
C ALA A 182 4.46 -8.76 -11.82
N ASP A 183 5.08 -9.92 -12.06
CA ASP A 183 6.30 -10.36 -11.38
C ASP A 183 7.46 -9.40 -11.64
N MET A 184 7.68 -9.01 -12.90
CA MET A 184 8.73 -8.06 -13.28
C MET A 184 8.52 -6.70 -12.59
N GLN A 185 7.30 -6.16 -12.64
CA GLN A 185 6.98 -4.89 -11.99
C GLN A 185 7.18 -4.97 -10.47
N ILE A 186 6.77 -6.06 -9.82
CA ILE A 186 6.97 -6.25 -8.38
C ILE A 186 8.46 -6.34 -8.02
N VAL A 187 9.28 -7.01 -8.84
CA VAL A 187 10.72 -7.07 -8.63
C VAL A 187 11.34 -5.68 -8.71
N GLU A 188 10.98 -4.90 -9.73
CA GLU A 188 11.44 -3.51 -9.86
C GLU A 188 11.01 -2.65 -8.66
N MET A 189 9.74 -2.74 -8.25
CA MET A 189 9.23 -2.05 -7.07
C MET A 189 9.99 -2.41 -5.79
N ARG A 190 10.38 -3.69 -5.61
CA ARG A 190 11.19 -4.13 -4.46
C ARG A 190 12.57 -3.50 -4.47
N ILE A 191 13.21 -3.40 -5.63
CA ILE A 191 14.51 -2.73 -5.78
C ILE A 191 14.39 -1.25 -5.42
N LEU A 192 13.35 -0.58 -5.94
CA LEU A 192 13.06 0.83 -5.68
C LEU A 192 12.60 1.12 -4.24
N SER A 193 12.19 0.10 -3.48
CA SER A 193 11.78 0.25 -2.08
C SER A 193 12.95 0.24 -1.10
N MET A 194 14.19 0.24 -1.58
CA MET A 194 15.36 0.38 -0.72
C MET A 194 15.40 1.80 -0.12
N PRO A 195 15.42 1.97 1.21
CA PRO A 195 15.37 3.30 1.82
C PRO A 195 16.56 4.15 1.40
N ALA A 196 16.29 5.34 0.84
CA ALA A 196 17.33 6.27 0.47
C ALA A 196 17.90 6.99 1.70
N SER A 197 17.09 7.16 2.75
CA SER A 197 17.45 7.85 4.00
C SER A 197 18.67 7.28 4.74
N ILE A 198 19.04 6.03 4.47
CA ILE A 198 20.19 5.36 5.10
C ILE A 198 21.45 5.36 4.22
N GLN A 199 21.41 6.02 3.07
CA GLN A 199 22.50 6.03 2.08
C GLN A 199 23.39 7.28 2.17
N SER A 200 23.21 8.11 3.20
CA SER A 200 24.00 9.33 3.38
C SER A 200 25.49 9.05 3.46
N ILE A 201 26.27 9.89 2.78
CA ILE A 201 27.73 10.01 2.94
C ILE A 201 28.10 11.48 3.08
N PRO A 202 29.25 11.82 3.69
CA PRO A 202 29.66 13.20 3.85
C PRO A 202 29.82 13.94 2.51
N ALA A 203 29.43 15.20 2.52
CA ALA A 203 29.59 16.15 1.42
C ALA A 203 30.20 17.46 1.94
N ALA A 204 30.51 18.38 1.01
CA ALA A 204 31.01 19.72 1.31
C ALA A 204 32.23 19.74 2.28
N ALA A 205 33.23 18.88 2.03
CA ALA A 205 34.42 18.75 2.87
C ALA A 205 34.09 18.49 4.36
N ASP A 206 33.20 17.52 4.61
CA ASP A 206 32.68 17.09 5.92
C ASP A 206 31.83 18.13 6.67
N GLN A 207 31.49 19.25 6.02
CA GLN A 207 30.55 20.22 6.59
C GLN A 207 29.09 19.73 6.52
N GLU A 208 28.75 18.99 5.46
CA GLU A 208 27.47 18.30 5.29
C GLU A 208 27.72 16.80 5.49
N ASP A 209 28.07 16.42 6.72
CA ASP A 209 28.44 15.03 7.07
C ASP A 209 27.24 14.07 7.14
N PHE A 210 26.01 14.60 7.15
CA PHE A 210 24.77 13.85 7.08
C PHE A 210 23.68 14.58 6.29
N VAL A 211 23.08 13.89 5.33
CA VAL A 211 22.01 14.40 4.45
C VAL A 211 20.83 13.43 4.51
N SER A 212 19.60 13.96 4.57
CA SER A 212 18.39 13.13 4.67
C SER A 212 18.12 12.25 3.46
N MET A 213 18.75 12.55 2.32
CA MET A 213 18.48 11.96 1.01
C MET A 213 17.01 12.11 0.57
N GLY A 214 16.30 13.13 1.09
CA GLY A 214 14.86 13.25 0.90
C GLY A 214 14.38 13.42 -0.54
N MET A 215 15.24 13.87 -1.46
CA MET A 215 14.93 13.95 -2.90
C MET A 215 15.15 12.62 -3.65
N ASN A 216 15.78 11.64 -3.01
CA ASN A 216 16.02 10.30 -3.54
C ASN A 216 14.99 9.27 -3.03
N THR A 217 14.22 9.64 -2.02
CA THR A 217 13.08 8.88 -1.47
C THR A 217 11.84 9.04 -2.33
#